data_AF-A0A8J3NAZ4-F1
#
_entry.id   AF-A0A8J3NAZ4-F1
#
_cell.length_a   1.000
_cell.length_b   1.000
_cell.length_c   1.000
_cell.angle_alpha   90.00
_cell.angle_beta   90.00
_cell.angle_gamma   90.00
#
_symmetry.space_group_name_H-M   'P 1'
#
loop_
_entity.id
_entity.type
_entity.pdbx_description
1 polymer ?
#
loop_
_entity_poly.entity_id
_entity_poly.type
_entity_poly.pdbx_seq_one_letter_code
_entity_poly.pdbx_strand_id
1 'polypeptide(L)'
;MPDRDQYDELLLRDTFERYRADELPAMVAPGAAAARRTLAYRRRRRTAVVAAAVVLALATGGGAALVAIRPDHHAHRVPPATSHRPSPDATSHSPTLSPRRSARKHVPDGRIGATDLAGATLDIPGWQSGGVCAGGTYTFRGGTGTGDGFDVYLPGNGRVVLPGPAYADVDGDGADETVALVACGAQELNYQAVAFDRDDAGRIVTLGSVARTPFVPMPTARMDGLRTDPDGTVEVRWTQVRELSPISQWRGYRWSGGAFTQVGGPAALPDPPVVRVTARATMSPTDGGYAGTLTIVVTNTAASQNPIGYANLKVALPAGVTVRSASPAGQCSAADGAWWCTDDTHPIGPGTSWTVTLAVTSTAPHQPADRTLPGTLTLYPVPSSFCRGDTGDTPYSITLPAAD
;
A
#
# COMPACT_ATOMS: atom_id res chain seq x y z
N MET A 1 31.18 22.75 15.72
CA MET A 1 29.90 22.06 15.47
C MET A 1 30.24 20.80 14.70
N PRO A 2 29.93 19.60 15.20
CA PRO A 2 30.11 18.38 14.42
C PRO A 2 29.19 18.42 13.20
N ASP A 3 29.67 17.82 12.11
CA ASP A 3 29.00 17.79 10.83
C ASP A 3 27.71 16.96 10.90
N ARG A 4 26.65 17.42 10.26
CA ARG A 4 25.30 16.82 10.38
C ARG A 4 25.30 15.37 9.87
N ASP A 5 26.15 15.08 8.91
CA ASP A 5 26.36 13.75 8.32
C ASP A 5 26.94 12.74 9.32
N GLN A 6 27.69 13.21 10.33
CA GLN A 6 28.30 12.36 11.35
C GLN A 6 27.26 11.86 12.37
N TYR A 7 26.20 12.63 12.61
CA TYR A 7 25.09 12.22 13.48
C TYR A 7 24.21 11.16 12.83
N ASP A 8 23.96 11.27 11.53
CA ASP A 8 23.13 10.31 10.79
C ASP A 8 23.84 8.94 10.67
N GLU A 9 25.17 8.92 10.48
CA GLU A 9 25.94 7.67 10.43
C GLU A 9 25.97 6.95 11.80
N LEU A 10 26.08 7.71 12.90
CA LEU A 10 26.04 7.16 14.25
C LEU A 10 24.65 6.63 14.62
N LEU A 11 23.59 7.33 14.20
CA LEU A 11 22.20 6.88 14.42
C LEU A 11 21.91 5.60 13.63
N LEU A 12 22.36 5.52 12.37
CA LEU A 12 22.22 4.34 11.53
C LEU A 12 22.96 3.13 12.11
N ARG A 13 24.19 3.32 12.63
CA ARG A 13 24.94 2.26 13.30
C ARG A 13 24.24 1.74 14.55
N ASP A 14 23.78 2.61 15.43
CA ASP A 14 23.06 2.21 16.66
C ASP A 14 21.77 1.45 16.31
N THR A 15 21.03 1.90 15.29
CA THR A 15 19.81 1.23 14.83
C THR A 15 20.10 -0.16 14.25
N PHE A 16 21.17 -0.29 13.45
CA PHE A 16 21.60 -1.58 12.90
C PHE A 16 22.09 -2.55 13.97
N GLU A 17 22.82 -2.06 14.96
CA GLU A 17 23.30 -2.88 16.08
C GLU A 17 22.15 -3.36 16.96
N ARG A 18 21.15 -2.51 17.23
CA ARG A 18 19.95 -2.88 17.98
C ARG A 18 19.11 -3.93 17.23
N TYR A 19 18.87 -3.72 15.94
CA TYR A 19 18.21 -4.73 15.09
C TYR A 19 18.99 -6.06 15.08
N ARG A 20 20.32 -5.99 15.01
CA ARG A 20 21.18 -7.18 15.04
C ARG A 20 21.11 -7.93 16.37
N ALA A 21 21.02 -7.21 17.48
CA ALA A 21 20.95 -7.78 18.81
C ALA A 21 19.58 -8.41 19.10
N ASP A 22 18.50 -7.76 18.64
CA ASP A 22 17.13 -8.14 19.01
C ASP A 22 16.53 -9.18 18.04
N GLU A 23 16.78 -9.07 16.74
CA GLU A 23 16.05 -9.87 15.72
C GLU A 23 16.81 -11.10 15.22
N LEU A 24 18.16 -11.06 15.17
CA LEU A 24 18.93 -12.22 14.70
C LEU A 24 18.85 -13.45 15.61
N PRO A 25 18.76 -13.34 16.95
CA PRO A 25 18.57 -14.51 17.80
C PRO A 25 17.22 -15.21 17.57
N ALA A 26 16.21 -14.50 17.05
CA ALA A 26 14.90 -15.05 16.72
C ALA A 26 14.90 -15.79 15.36
N MET A 27 15.88 -15.53 14.49
CA MET A 27 16.03 -16.23 13.22
C MET A 27 16.74 -17.58 13.41
N VAL A 28 15.97 -18.63 13.71
CA VAL A 28 16.47 -20.01 13.67
C VAL A 28 16.68 -20.41 12.21
N ALA A 29 17.89 -20.17 11.68
CA ALA A 29 18.27 -20.67 10.37
C ALA A 29 18.19 -22.21 10.37
N PRO A 30 17.56 -22.84 9.35
CA PRO A 30 17.60 -24.29 9.21
C PRO A 30 19.07 -24.72 9.11
N GLY A 31 19.55 -25.46 10.12
CA GLY A 31 20.97 -25.78 10.29
C GLY A 31 21.61 -26.37 9.03
N ALA A 32 22.95 -26.33 8.95
CA ALA A 32 23.71 -26.68 7.74
C ALA A 32 23.31 -28.03 7.09
N ALA A 33 22.81 -28.99 7.86
CA ALA A 33 22.29 -30.26 7.36
C ALA A 33 20.99 -30.14 6.52
N ALA A 34 20.10 -29.21 6.87
CA ALA A 34 18.89 -28.90 6.10
C ALA A 34 19.26 -28.19 4.79
N ALA A 35 20.17 -27.21 4.83
CA ALA A 35 20.69 -26.55 3.63
C ALA A 35 21.36 -27.54 2.66
N ARG A 36 22.18 -28.47 3.17
CA ARG A 36 22.79 -29.54 2.35
C ARG A 36 21.74 -30.47 1.74
N ARG A 37 20.66 -30.81 2.46
CA ARG A 37 19.55 -31.61 1.91
C ARG A 37 18.83 -30.88 0.78
N THR A 38 18.56 -29.57 0.92
CA THR A 38 17.92 -28.76 -0.11
C THR A 38 18.80 -28.63 -1.36
N LEU A 39 20.12 -28.46 -1.19
CA LEU A 39 21.08 -28.43 -2.29
C LEU A 39 21.22 -29.79 -3.00
N ALA A 40 21.28 -30.89 -2.25
CA ALA A 40 21.31 -32.23 -2.82
C ALA A 40 20.04 -32.54 -3.61
N TYR A 41 18.87 -32.13 -3.11
CA TYR A 41 17.59 -32.26 -3.80
C TYR A 41 17.56 -31.45 -5.11
N ARG A 42 18.00 -30.19 -5.08
CA ARG A 42 18.09 -29.33 -6.28
C ARG A 42 19.07 -29.89 -7.32
N ARG A 43 20.23 -30.42 -6.90
CA ARG A 43 21.19 -31.07 -7.80
C ARG A 43 20.60 -32.31 -8.47
N ARG A 44 19.91 -33.18 -7.71
CA ARG A 44 19.24 -34.38 -8.25
C ARG A 44 18.14 -34.02 -9.26
N ARG A 45 17.37 -32.95 -9.02
CA ARG A 45 16.38 -32.47 -9.99
C ARG A 45 17.03 -31.91 -11.26
N ARG A 46 18.10 -31.13 -11.14
CA ARG A 46 18.82 -30.62 -12.32
C ARG A 46 19.43 -31.74 -13.17
N THR A 47 20.00 -32.77 -12.54
CA THR A 47 20.54 -33.92 -13.29
C THR A 47 19.45 -34.73 -13.98
N ALA A 48 18.27 -34.88 -13.37
CA ALA A 48 17.13 -35.57 -13.99
C ALA A 48 16.58 -34.82 -15.22
N VAL A 49 16.51 -33.48 -15.16
CA VAL A 49 16.04 -32.65 -16.29
C VAL A 49 17.02 -32.68 -17.45
N VAL A 50 18.33 -32.60 -17.19
CA VAL A 50 19.35 -32.67 -18.25
C VAL A 50 19.37 -34.05 -18.92
N ALA A 51 19.22 -35.13 -18.14
CA ALA A 51 19.17 -36.48 -18.70
C ALA A 51 17.94 -36.68 -19.61
N ALA A 52 16.78 -36.14 -19.23
CA ALA A 52 15.57 -36.19 -20.05
C ALA A 52 15.72 -35.41 -21.37
N ALA A 53 16.39 -34.26 -21.34
CA ALA A 53 16.64 -33.45 -22.54
C ALA A 53 17.59 -34.15 -23.54
N VAL A 54 18.61 -34.85 -23.05
CA VAL A 54 19.55 -35.60 -23.92
C VAL A 54 18.86 -36.80 -24.59
N VAL A 55 18.00 -37.53 -23.88
CA VAL A 55 17.22 -38.63 -24.46
C VAL A 55 16.24 -38.12 -25.53
N LEU A 56 15.64 -36.96 -25.30
CA LEU A 56 14.71 -36.34 -26.27
C LEU A 56 15.44 -35.85 -27.53
N ALA A 57 16.63 -35.27 -27.39
CA ALA A 57 17.44 -34.80 -28.52
C ALA A 57 17.96 -35.95 -29.41
N LEU A 58 18.24 -37.12 -28.83
CA LEU A 58 18.65 -38.30 -29.59
C LEU A 58 17.49 -38.98 -30.34
N ALA A 59 16.25 -38.76 -29.91
CA ALA A 59 15.06 -39.34 -30.55
C ALA A 59 14.58 -38.56 -31.79
N THR A 60 14.95 -37.27 -31.93
CA THR A 60 14.48 -36.40 -33.02
C THR A 60 15.42 -36.32 -34.23
N GLY A 61 16.57 -36.99 -34.20
CA GLY A 61 17.65 -36.89 -35.19
C GLY A 61 17.56 -37.79 -36.42
N GLY A 62 16.37 -38.14 -36.92
CA GLY A 62 16.22 -38.95 -38.13
C GLY A 62 14.91 -38.68 -38.88
N GLY A 63 14.98 -37.91 -39.97
CA GLY A 63 13.80 -37.62 -40.80
C GLY A 63 14.06 -36.68 -41.97
N ALA A 64 14.51 -37.29 -43.07
CA ALA A 64 14.70 -36.83 -44.45
C ALA A 64 13.94 -35.59 -44.98
N ALA A 65 14.65 -34.85 -45.83
CA ALA A 65 14.15 -33.96 -46.86
C ALA A 65 13.61 -34.72 -48.09
N LEU A 66 12.55 -34.19 -48.75
CA LEU A 66 12.27 -34.30 -50.20
C LEU A 66 11.02 -33.46 -50.62
N VAL A 67 11.23 -32.40 -51.43
CA VAL A 67 10.64 -32.02 -52.76
C VAL A 67 9.26 -32.65 -53.11
N ALA A 68 8.20 -32.04 -53.69
CA ALA A 68 8.04 -30.97 -54.71
C ALA A 68 6.54 -30.55 -54.88
N ILE A 69 6.34 -29.31 -55.36
CA ILE A 69 5.48 -28.84 -56.49
C ILE A 69 3.94 -29.11 -56.51
N ARG A 70 3.22 -27.97 -56.65
CA ARG A 70 1.79 -27.68 -56.99
C ARG A 70 1.28 -28.33 -58.31
N PRO A 71 -0.04 -28.49 -58.55
CA PRO A 71 -0.86 -27.37 -59.08
C PRO A 71 -2.34 -27.31 -58.66
N ASP A 72 -2.90 -26.11 -58.87
CA ASP A 72 -4.33 -25.73 -58.77
C ASP A 72 -5.23 -26.54 -59.72
N HIS A 73 -6.51 -26.71 -59.36
CA HIS A 73 -7.65 -26.26 -60.19
C HIS A 73 -9.05 -26.65 -59.61
N HIS A 74 -9.98 -25.72 -59.86
CA HIS A 74 -11.45 -25.85 -60.03
C HIS A 74 -12.40 -25.61 -58.84
N ALA A 75 -13.10 -24.48 -58.98
CA ALA A 75 -14.38 -24.15 -58.38
C ALA A 75 -15.54 -24.91 -59.04
N HIS A 76 -16.58 -25.24 -58.27
CA HIS A 76 -18.00 -25.17 -58.66
C HIS A 76 -18.92 -25.45 -57.44
N ARG A 77 -19.75 -24.47 -57.06
CA ARG A 77 -21.23 -24.44 -57.14
C ARG A 77 -22.02 -25.36 -56.18
N VAL A 78 -22.68 -24.71 -55.21
CA VAL A 78 -23.96 -25.06 -54.53
C VAL A 78 -25.13 -24.84 -55.56
N PRO A 79 -26.43 -25.25 -55.40
CA PRO A 79 -27.23 -25.79 -54.26
C PRO A 79 -28.21 -26.94 -54.71
N PRO A 80 -29.40 -27.25 -54.11
CA PRO A 80 -30.06 -26.88 -52.84
C PRO A 80 -30.63 -28.09 -52.01
N ALA A 81 -31.38 -27.74 -50.96
CA ALA A 81 -32.00 -28.58 -49.93
C ALA A 81 -33.14 -29.51 -50.39
N THR A 82 -33.34 -30.61 -49.66
CA THR A 82 -34.66 -31.24 -49.45
C THR A 82 -34.74 -31.92 -48.08
N SER A 83 -35.81 -31.59 -47.36
CA SER A 83 -36.39 -32.28 -46.21
C SER A 83 -36.84 -33.69 -46.58
N HIS A 84 -36.67 -34.67 -45.70
CA HIS A 84 -37.69 -35.70 -45.39
C HIS A 84 -37.36 -36.46 -44.09
N ARG A 85 -38.40 -36.66 -43.28
CA ARG A 85 -38.49 -37.52 -42.08
C ARG A 85 -39.11 -38.86 -42.52
N PRO A 86 -38.61 -40.03 -42.07
CA PRO A 86 -39.36 -40.82 -41.08
C PRO A 86 -38.46 -41.47 -40.00
N SER A 87 -39.11 -41.93 -38.94
CA SER A 87 -38.62 -42.67 -37.76
C SER A 87 -39.14 -44.13 -37.88
N PRO A 88 -38.82 -45.07 -36.97
CA PRO A 88 -37.58 -45.42 -36.27
C PRO A 88 -37.14 -46.87 -36.61
N ASP A 89 -35.94 -47.30 -36.24
CA ASP A 89 -35.74 -48.63 -35.65
C ASP A 89 -34.37 -48.82 -34.98
N ALA A 90 -34.41 -49.63 -33.93
CA ALA A 90 -33.38 -49.83 -32.94
C ALA A 90 -32.13 -50.53 -33.49
N THR A 91 -30.95 -50.02 -33.15
CA THR A 91 -29.76 -50.84 -33.01
C THR A 91 -28.87 -50.31 -31.88
N SER A 92 -28.73 -51.16 -30.87
CA SER A 92 -27.83 -51.01 -29.74
C SER A 92 -26.37 -50.95 -30.22
N HIS A 93 -25.74 -49.78 -30.11
CA HIS A 93 -24.30 -49.64 -30.19
C HIS A 93 -23.80 -48.96 -28.92
N SER A 94 -23.06 -49.71 -28.10
CA SER A 94 -22.24 -49.17 -27.02
C SER A 94 -21.29 -48.11 -27.59
N PRO A 95 -21.33 -46.85 -27.14
CA PRO A 95 -20.23 -45.95 -27.41
C PRO A 95 -19.07 -46.38 -26.52
N THR A 96 -18.07 -47.02 -27.11
CA THR A 96 -16.74 -47.11 -26.52
C THR A 96 -16.23 -45.68 -26.33
N LEU A 97 -16.33 -45.15 -25.11
CA LEU A 97 -15.72 -43.90 -24.68
C LEU A 97 -14.20 -44.08 -24.76
N SER A 98 -13.63 -43.89 -25.94
CA SER A 98 -12.21 -43.56 -26.06
C SER A 98 -12.02 -42.23 -25.35
N PRO A 99 -11.21 -42.14 -24.27
CA PRO A 99 -10.86 -40.86 -23.68
C PRO A 99 -9.95 -40.18 -24.70
N ARG A 100 -10.55 -39.40 -25.60
CA ARG A 100 -9.83 -38.42 -26.39
C ARG A 100 -9.40 -37.38 -25.36
N ARG A 101 -8.23 -37.59 -24.74
CA ARG A 101 -7.51 -36.55 -24.03
C ARG A 101 -7.33 -35.44 -25.05
N SER A 102 -8.24 -34.47 -25.04
CA SER A 102 -8.01 -33.16 -25.61
C SER A 102 -6.70 -32.74 -24.99
N ALA A 103 -5.63 -32.72 -25.77
CA ALA A 103 -4.37 -32.17 -25.32
C ALA A 103 -4.70 -30.73 -24.92
N ARG A 104 -4.82 -30.48 -23.60
CA ARG A 104 -4.95 -29.12 -23.11
C ARG A 104 -3.70 -28.43 -23.63
N LYS A 105 -3.91 -27.43 -24.49
CA LYS A 105 -2.85 -26.52 -24.93
C LYS A 105 -2.13 -26.11 -23.66
N HIS A 106 -0.82 -26.39 -23.59
CA HIS A 106 -0.03 -26.03 -22.42
C HIS A 106 0.01 -24.51 -22.38
N VAL A 107 -0.79 -23.93 -21.49
CA VAL A 107 -0.71 -22.50 -21.20
C VAL A 107 0.66 -22.28 -20.55
N PRO A 108 1.50 -21.37 -21.08
CA PRO A 108 2.76 -21.01 -20.44
C PRO A 108 2.52 -20.58 -18.99
N ASP A 109 3.50 -20.81 -18.12
CA ASP A 109 3.45 -20.25 -16.76
C ASP A 109 3.49 -18.72 -16.84
N GLY A 110 2.38 -18.06 -16.50
CA GLY A 110 2.23 -16.59 -16.48
C GLY A 110 3.05 -15.90 -15.39
N ARG A 111 3.73 -16.65 -14.52
CA ARG A 111 4.57 -16.11 -13.45
C ARG A 111 5.82 -15.43 -14.04
N ILE A 112 5.98 -14.16 -13.71
CA ILE A 112 7.06 -13.26 -14.13
C ILE A 112 7.71 -12.72 -12.87
N GLY A 113 9.00 -13.00 -12.67
CA GLY A 113 9.71 -12.54 -11.48
C GLY A 113 9.97 -11.03 -11.50
N ALA A 114 10.21 -10.44 -10.33
CA ALA A 114 10.57 -9.02 -10.22
C ALA A 114 11.81 -8.67 -11.08
N THR A 115 12.81 -9.56 -11.14
CA THR A 115 14.01 -9.38 -12.00
C THR A 115 13.67 -9.38 -13.48
N ASP A 116 12.71 -10.21 -13.90
CA ASP A 116 12.28 -10.28 -15.30
C ASP A 116 11.56 -8.98 -15.67
N LEU A 117 10.63 -8.52 -14.84
CA LEU A 117 9.94 -7.23 -14.99
C LEU A 117 10.93 -6.06 -15.03
N ALA A 118 11.93 -6.09 -14.16
CA ALA A 118 12.94 -5.03 -14.04
C ALA A 118 13.85 -4.88 -15.28
N GLY A 119 13.90 -5.87 -16.16
CA GLY A 119 14.67 -5.83 -17.41
C GLY A 119 13.82 -5.91 -18.68
N ALA A 120 12.50 -5.89 -18.56
CA ALA A 120 11.58 -6.11 -19.68
C ALA A 120 11.22 -4.82 -20.42
N THR A 121 10.72 -4.99 -21.65
CA THR A 121 9.93 -3.96 -22.34
C THR A 121 8.46 -4.27 -22.09
N LEU A 122 7.74 -3.34 -21.45
CA LEU A 122 6.36 -3.54 -21.00
C LEU A 122 5.47 -2.41 -21.49
N ASP A 123 4.22 -2.73 -21.84
CA ASP A 123 3.20 -1.74 -22.12
C ASP A 123 2.49 -1.35 -20.81
N ILE A 124 2.71 -0.13 -20.34
CA ILE A 124 2.13 0.35 -19.10
C ILE A 124 0.82 1.11 -19.40
N PRO A 125 -0.32 0.74 -18.80
CA PRO A 125 -1.57 1.46 -18.98
C PRO A 125 -1.44 2.91 -18.50
N GLY A 126 -2.09 3.85 -19.19
CA GLY A 126 -2.07 5.25 -18.79
C GLY A 126 -2.77 5.49 -17.45
N TRP A 127 -2.16 6.32 -16.59
CA TRP A 127 -2.76 6.70 -15.31
C TRP A 127 -4.04 7.51 -15.54
N GLN A 128 -3.97 8.57 -16.33
CA GLN A 128 -5.11 9.40 -16.78
C GLN A 128 -4.77 10.09 -18.10
N SER A 129 -5.79 10.45 -18.88
CA SER A 129 -5.60 11.23 -20.11
C SER A 129 -5.05 12.63 -19.80
N GLY A 130 -3.94 13.02 -20.43
CA GLY A 130 -3.35 14.35 -20.28
C GLY A 130 -2.50 14.56 -19.02
N GLY A 131 -2.28 13.50 -18.23
CA GLY A 131 -1.36 13.51 -17.10
C GLY A 131 0.10 13.31 -17.54
N VAL A 132 1.03 13.65 -16.66
CA VAL A 132 2.47 13.55 -16.92
C VAL A 132 3.02 12.13 -16.84
N CYS A 133 2.22 11.21 -16.26
CA CYS A 133 2.42 9.76 -16.32
C CYS A 133 1.59 9.19 -17.47
N ALA A 134 2.04 9.45 -18.70
CA ALA A 134 1.43 8.86 -19.89
C ALA A 134 1.55 7.33 -19.87
N GLY A 135 0.59 6.63 -20.47
CA GLY A 135 0.75 5.21 -20.76
C GLY A 135 1.63 5.01 -21.99
N GLY A 136 2.05 3.77 -22.22
CA GLY A 136 2.83 3.41 -23.41
C GLY A 136 3.85 2.32 -23.15
N THR A 137 4.73 2.11 -24.12
CA THR A 137 5.78 1.09 -24.06
C THR A 137 7.02 1.64 -23.35
N TYR A 138 7.43 1.00 -22.27
CA TYR A 138 8.62 1.33 -21.49
C TYR A 138 9.63 0.20 -21.54
N THR A 139 10.91 0.52 -21.76
CA THR A 139 12.00 -0.44 -21.61
C THR A 139 12.66 -0.22 -20.26
N PHE A 140 12.51 -1.18 -19.36
CA PHE A 140 13.03 -1.12 -18.01
C PHE A 140 14.49 -1.60 -17.94
N ARG A 141 15.30 -0.88 -17.16
CA ARG A 141 16.68 -1.24 -16.83
C ARG A 141 16.86 -1.18 -15.33
N GLY A 142 16.97 -2.34 -14.69
CA GLY A 142 17.02 -2.42 -13.23
C GLY A 142 15.77 -1.80 -12.59
N GLY A 143 14.59 -2.07 -13.15
CA GLY A 143 13.30 -1.64 -12.60
C GLY A 143 12.97 -0.17 -12.82
N THR A 144 13.78 0.56 -13.60
CA THR A 144 13.49 1.94 -14.01
C THR A 144 13.27 2.00 -15.51
N GLY A 145 12.12 2.51 -15.94
CA GLY A 145 11.80 2.82 -17.32
C GLY A 145 11.69 4.33 -17.49
N THR A 146 12.44 4.91 -18.43
CA THR A 146 12.40 6.35 -18.70
C THR A 146 11.44 6.61 -19.86
N GLY A 147 10.45 7.47 -19.65
CA GLY A 147 9.55 7.97 -20.69
C GLY A 147 9.68 9.48 -20.89
N ASP A 148 8.86 10.02 -21.79
CA ASP A 148 8.79 11.46 -22.06
C ASP A 148 8.20 12.21 -20.86
N GLY A 149 9.08 12.64 -19.95
CA GLY A 149 8.78 13.54 -18.83
C GLY A 149 8.97 12.93 -17.45
N PHE A 150 8.69 11.64 -17.24
CA PHE A 150 8.76 10.99 -15.93
C PHE A 150 9.31 9.56 -16.01
N ASP A 151 10.06 9.19 -14.96
CA ASP A 151 10.47 7.81 -14.74
C ASP A 151 9.32 6.97 -14.20
N VAL A 152 9.27 5.71 -14.64
CA VAL A 152 8.39 4.66 -14.16
C VAL A 152 9.22 3.62 -13.42
N TYR A 153 8.71 3.19 -12.27
CA TYR A 153 9.41 2.34 -11.33
C TYR A 153 8.66 1.04 -11.08
N LEU A 154 9.40 -0.07 -11.09
CA LEU A 154 8.91 -1.42 -10.80
C LEU A 154 9.58 -2.00 -9.54
N PRO A 155 9.00 -3.06 -8.94
CA PRO A 155 9.61 -3.73 -7.80
C PRO A 155 11.03 -4.21 -8.15
N GLY A 156 11.96 -4.02 -7.22
CA GLY A 156 13.36 -4.40 -7.40
C GLY A 156 14.26 -3.32 -8.00
N ASN A 157 13.78 -2.09 -8.20
CA ASN A 157 14.58 -1.00 -8.77
C ASN A 157 15.64 -0.38 -7.82
N GLY A 158 15.61 -0.76 -6.53
CA GLY A 158 16.51 -0.24 -5.49
C GLY A 158 16.33 1.24 -5.12
N ARG A 159 15.48 1.98 -5.84
CA ARG A 159 15.17 3.40 -5.61
C ARG A 159 13.86 3.60 -4.85
N VAL A 160 12.86 2.78 -5.14
CA VAL A 160 11.52 2.82 -4.55
C VAL A 160 11.21 1.46 -3.94
N VAL A 161 10.81 1.44 -2.67
CA VAL A 161 10.41 0.20 -2.00
C VAL A 161 8.96 -0.12 -2.37
N LEU A 162 8.79 -0.86 -3.46
CA LEU A 162 7.49 -1.41 -3.86
C LEU A 162 7.33 -2.84 -3.32
N PRO A 163 6.12 -3.25 -2.93
CA PRO A 163 5.85 -4.64 -2.60
C PRO A 163 6.21 -5.54 -3.79
N GLY A 164 6.66 -6.76 -3.47
CA GLY A 164 6.92 -7.76 -4.50
C GLY A 164 5.66 -8.11 -5.30
N PRO A 165 5.82 -8.71 -6.49
CA PRO A 165 4.69 -9.16 -7.29
C PRO A 165 3.85 -10.22 -6.55
N ALA A 166 2.55 -10.22 -6.83
CA ALA A 166 1.61 -11.26 -6.43
C ALA A 166 1.22 -12.11 -7.64
N TYR A 167 0.72 -13.31 -7.41
CA TYR A 167 0.43 -14.28 -8.47
C TYR A 167 -0.93 -14.95 -8.27
N ALA A 168 -1.73 -15.05 -9.32
CA ALA A 168 -2.98 -15.81 -9.38
C ALA A 168 -3.50 -15.90 -10.81
N ASP A 169 -4.33 -16.91 -11.09
CA ASP A 169 -5.17 -17.06 -12.28
C ASP A 169 -6.26 -15.97 -12.32
N VAL A 170 -5.90 -14.77 -12.79
CA VAL A 170 -6.78 -13.60 -12.77
C VAL A 170 -7.78 -13.63 -13.92
N ASP A 171 -7.48 -14.30 -15.04
CA ASP A 171 -8.35 -14.36 -16.21
C ASP A 171 -9.05 -15.70 -16.45
N GLY A 172 -8.71 -16.73 -15.65
CA GLY A 172 -9.40 -18.02 -15.60
C GLY A 172 -8.91 -19.03 -16.64
N ASP A 173 -7.74 -18.81 -17.24
CA ASP A 173 -7.17 -19.71 -18.24
C ASP A 173 -6.38 -20.89 -17.64
N GLY A 174 -6.11 -20.83 -16.33
CA GLY A 174 -5.43 -21.85 -15.56
C GLY A 174 -3.91 -21.68 -15.44
N ALA A 175 -3.33 -20.59 -15.94
CA ALA A 175 -2.01 -20.11 -15.55
C ALA A 175 -2.12 -19.14 -14.36
N ASP A 176 -1.02 -18.89 -13.67
CA ASP A 176 -0.97 -17.81 -12.67
C ASP A 176 -0.31 -16.59 -13.30
N GLU A 177 -1.04 -15.49 -13.41
CA GLU A 177 -0.53 -14.22 -13.92
C GLU A 177 0.25 -13.47 -12.84
N THR A 178 0.96 -12.42 -13.26
CA THR A 178 1.76 -11.59 -12.37
C THR A 178 1.11 -10.23 -12.16
N VAL A 179 0.78 -9.89 -10.92
CA VAL A 179 0.37 -8.53 -10.55
C VAL A 179 1.53 -7.81 -9.89
N ALA A 180 1.91 -6.64 -10.43
CA ALA A 180 2.95 -5.81 -9.84
C ALA A 180 2.46 -4.38 -9.60
N LEU A 181 3.02 -3.75 -8.56
CA LEU A 181 2.82 -2.33 -8.32
C LEU A 181 3.82 -1.54 -9.14
N VAL A 182 3.33 -0.54 -9.86
CA VAL A 182 4.10 0.38 -10.70
C VAL A 182 3.96 1.78 -10.11
N ALA A 183 5.06 2.49 -9.93
CA ALA A 183 5.05 3.89 -9.50
C ALA A 183 5.50 4.80 -10.63
N CYS A 184 5.00 6.04 -10.65
CA CYS A 184 5.40 7.05 -11.61
C CYS A 184 5.83 8.36 -10.93
N GLY A 185 7.01 8.83 -11.32
CA GLY A 185 7.61 10.11 -10.95
C GLY A 185 8.48 10.11 -9.70
N ALA A 186 9.36 11.10 -9.64
CA ALA A 186 10.48 11.19 -8.67
C ALA A 186 10.06 11.27 -7.19
N GLN A 187 8.79 11.55 -6.90
CA GLN A 187 8.26 11.65 -5.53
C GLN A 187 7.36 10.47 -5.13
N GLU A 188 7.27 9.42 -5.96
CA GLU A 188 6.54 8.19 -5.60
C GLU A 188 5.08 8.44 -5.22
N LEU A 189 4.44 9.40 -5.89
CA LEU A 189 3.10 9.85 -5.50
C LEU A 189 2.01 9.07 -6.25
N ASN A 190 2.28 8.61 -7.47
CA ASN A 190 1.28 7.96 -8.30
C ASN A 190 1.58 6.48 -8.44
N TYR A 191 0.63 5.65 -8.02
CA TYR A 191 0.75 4.19 -8.03
C TYR A 191 -0.32 3.57 -8.93
N GLN A 192 0.04 2.48 -9.58
CA GLN A 192 -0.87 1.65 -10.35
C GLN A 192 -0.51 0.18 -10.16
N ALA A 193 -1.46 -0.64 -9.77
CA ALA A 193 -1.33 -2.09 -9.83
C ALA A 193 -1.66 -2.55 -11.26
N VAL A 194 -0.77 -3.33 -11.87
CA VAL A 194 -0.88 -3.80 -13.27
C VAL A 194 -0.74 -5.32 -13.28
N ALA A 195 -1.60 -5.98 -14.05
CA ALA A 195 -1.50 -7.42 -14.31
C ALA A 195 -0.78 -7.69 -15.64
N PHE A 196 0.16 -8.63 -15.60
CA PHE A 196 0.97 -9.08 -16.71
C PHE A 196 0.85 -10.59 -16.86
N ASP A 197 0.94 -11.06 -18.10
CA ASP A 197 0.90 -12.47 -18.47
C ASP A 197 1.98 -12.77 -19.53
N ARG A 198 2.14 -14.03 -19.93
CA ARG A 198 2.92 -14.47 -21.07
C ARG A 198 2.02 -14.97 -22.19
N ASP A 199 2.20 -14.40 -23.37
CA ASP A 199 1.54 -14.94 -24.56
C ASP A 199 2.07 -16.35 -24.95
N ASP A 200 1.45 -16.98 -25.95
CA ASP A 200 1.87 -18.29 -26.48
C ASP A 200 3.35 -18.35 -26.93
N ALA A 201 3.97 -17.20 -27.22
CA ALA A 201 5.38 -17.08 -27.60
C ALA A 201 6.30 -16.83 -26.39
N GLY A 202 5.75 -16.77 -25.17
CA GLY A 202 6.45 -16.49 -23.92
C GLY A 202 6.77 -15.01 -23.69
N ARG A 203 6.26 -14.11 -24.54
CA ARG A 203 6.47 -12.66 -24.42
C ARG A 203 5.58 -12.12 -23.31
N ILE A 204 6.12 -11.20 -22.50
CA ILE A 204 5.33 -10.54 -21.47
C ILE A 204 4.31 -9.61 -22.15
N VAL A 205 3.04 -9.78 -21.81
CA VAL A 205 1.93 -8.94 -22.26
C VAL A 205 1.25 -8.32 -21.06
N THR A 206 0.69 -7.13 -21.24
CA THR A 206 -0.08 -6.45 -20.21
C THR A 206 -1.55 -6.77 -20.38
N LEU A 207 -2.17 -7.37 -19.36
CA LEU A 207 -3.61 -7.61 -19.35
C LEU A 207 -4.37 -6.32 -19.07
N GLY A 208 -3.91 -5.52 -18.12
CA GLY A 208 -4.50 -4.22 -17.83
C GLY A 208 -4.19 -3.64 -16.46
N SER A 209 -4.75 -2.46 -16.22
CA SER A 209 -4.70 -1.79 -14.91
C SER A 209 -5.70 -2.47 -13.96
N VAL A 210 -5.20 -2.94 -12.81
CA VAL A 210 -6.02 -3.48 -11.73
C VAL A 210 -6.64 -2.35 -10.93
N ALA A 211 -5.80 -1.39 -10.53
CA ALA A 211 -6.18 -0.23 -9.74
C ALA A 211 -5.15 0.89 -9.96
N ARG A 212 -5.58 2.15 -9.86
CA ARG A 212 -4.69 3.32 -10.02
C ARG A 212 -5.07 4.46 -9.10
N THR A 213 -4.08 5.15 -8.54
CA THR A 213 -4.32 6.39 -7.81
C THR A 213 -4.76 7.48 -8.79
N PRO A 214 -5.65 8.40 -8.38
CA PRO A 214 -5.93 9.58 -9.20
C PRO A 214 -4.64 10.38 -9.39
N PHE A 215 -4.42 10.89 -10.60
CA PHE A 215 -3.26 11.72 -10.87
C PHE A 215 -3.52 13.12 -10.30
N VAL A 216 -2.90 13.42 -9.16
CA VAL A 216 -2.96 14.73 -8.52
C VAL A 216 -1.56 15.12 -8.02
N PRO A 217 -1.20 16.42 -7.97
CA PRO A 217 0.13 16.86 -7.53
C PRO A 217 0.52 16.35 -6.14
N MET A 218 -0.45 16.09 -5.28
CA MET A 218 -0.26 15.56 -3.93
C MET A 218 -1.39 14.58 -3.59
N PRO A 219 -1.21 13.28 -3.88
CA PRO A 219 -2.22 12.28 -3.64
C PRO A 219 -2.53 12.17 -2.16
N THR A 220 -3.82 11.98 -1.87
CA THR A 220 -4.30 11.71 -0.52
C THR A 220 -4.11 10.24 -0.15
N ALA A 221 -3.84 9.36 -1.12
CA ALA A 221 -3.73 7.93 -0.95
C ALA A 221 -2.61 7.32 -1.80
N ARG A 222 -1.97 6.28 -1.28
CA ARG A 222 -0.99 5.43 -1.97
C ARG A 222 -1.45 3.98 -1.96
N MET A 223 -0.80 3.16 -2.77
CA MET A 223 -0.90 1.72 -2.69
C MET A 223 0.40 1.17 -2.10
N ASP A 224 0.33 0.31 -1.10
CA ASP A 224 1.53 -0.22 -0.42
C ASP A 224 1.37 -1.70 -0.02
N GLY A 225 0.43 -2.41 -0.63
CA GLY A 225 0.23 -3.83 -0.43
C GLY A 225 -0.48 -4.46 -1.61
N LEU A 226 -0.05 -5.68 -1.96
CA LEU A 226 -0.66 -6.54 -2.97
C LEU A 226 -0.79 -7.95 -2.39
N ARG A 227 -1.95 -8.57 -2.61
CA ARG A 227 -2.16 -10.00 -2.40
C ARG A 227 -3.22 -10.51 -3.37
N THR A 228 -3.32 -11.83 -3.50
CA THR A 228 -4.25 -12.48 -4.41
C THR A 228 -4.98 -13.60 -3.69
N ASP A 229 -6.21 -13.86 -4.12
CA ASP A 229 -7.01 -14.99 -3.67
C ASP A 229 -7.03 -16.13 -4.71
N PRO A 230 -7.30 -17.39 -4.30
CA PRO A 230 -7.35 -18.54 -5.22
C PRO A 230 -8.42 -18.45 -6.30
N ASP A 231 -9.36 -17.51 -6.18
CA ASP A 231 -10.41 -17.30 -7.15
C ASP A 231 -10.03 -16.26 -8.22
N GLY A 232 -8.78 -15.78 -8.26
CA GLY A 232 -8.33 -14.77 -9.22
C GLY A 232 -8.61 -13.33 -8.79
N THR A 233 -9.14 -13.11 -7.58
CA THR A 233 -9.29 -11.76 -7.04
C THR A 233 -7.94 -11.19 -6.64
N VAL A 234 -7.68 -9.96 -7.08
CA VAL A 234 -6.49 -9.19 -6.73
C VAL A 234 -6.86 -8.17 -5.67
N GLU A 235 -6.25 -8.27 -4.49
CA GLU A 235 -6.46 -7.31 -3.41
C GLU A 235 -5.32 -6.30 -3.33
N VAL A 236 -5.68 -5.02 -3.35
CA VAL A 236 -4.75 -3.89 -3.27
C VAL A 236 -4.98 -3.16 -1.95
N ARG A 237 -3.91 -2.93 -1.17
CA ARG A 237 -3.98 -2.13 0.05
C ARG A 237 -3.81 -0.67 -0.31
N TRP A 238 -4.85 0.10 -0.04
CA TRP A 238 -4.89 1.55 -0.16
C TRP A 238 -4.62 2.17 1.19
N THR A 239 -3.68 3.09 1.25
CA THR A 239 -3.24 3.75 2.49
C THR A 239 -3.26 5.25 2.31
N GLN A 240 -3.88 5.98 3.24
CA GLN A 240 -3.89 7.43 3.21
C GLN A 240 -2.49 8.00 3.48
N VAL A 241 -2.01 8.91 2.63
CA VAL A 241 -0.64 9.47 2.68
C VAL A 241 -0.56 10.73 3.53
N ARG A 242 -1.69 11.44 3.70
CA ARG A 242 -1.73 12.73 4.39
C ARG A 242 -2.00 12.64 5.89
N GLU A 243 -2.18 11.43 6.41
CA GLU A 243 -2.53 11.22 7.82
C GLU A 243 -1.49 10.37 8.52
N LEU A 244 -1.23 10.77 9.76
CA LEU A 244 -0.16 10.23 10.60
C LEU A 244 -0.64 9.00 11.37
N SER A 245 -1.95 8.72 11.30
CA SER A 245 -2.55 7.40 11.52
C SER A 245 -3.04 6.91 10.16
N PRO A 246 -2.16 6.29 9.33
CA PRO A 246 -2.52 5.89 7.99
C PRO A 246 -3.72 4.95 8.05
N ILE A 247 -4.86 5.41 7.54
CA ILE A 247 -6.01 4.54 7.37
C ILE A 247 -5.73 3.70 6.14
N SER A 248 -5.61 2.40 6.36
CA SER A 248 -5.42 1.42 5.31
C SER A 248 -6.67 0.57 5.13
N GLN A 249 -6.98 0.24 3.88
CA GLN A 249 -8.03 -0.71 3.55
C GLN A 249 -7.61 -1.58 2.36
N TRP A 250 -8.09 -2.83 2.36
CA TRP A 250 -7.98 -3.71 1.22
C TRP A 250 -9.18 -3.51 0.29
N ARG A 251 -8.91 -3.49 -1.02
CA ARG A 251 -9.93 -3.47 -2.07
C ARG A 251 -9.65 -4.63 -3.02
N GLY A 252 -10.67 -5.44 -3.27
CA GLY A 252 -10.60 -6.60 -4.16
C GLY A 252 -11.05 -6.23 -5.57
N TYR A 253 -10.29 -6.68 -6.57
CA TYR A 253 -10.52 -6.43 -7.98
C TYR A 253 -10.52 -7.74 -8.76
N ARG A 254 -11.41 -7.88 -9.74
CA ARG A 254 -11.51 -9.08 -10.58
C ARG A 254 -11.56 -8.72 -12.05
N TRP A 255 -10.90 -9.53 -12.87
CA TRP A 255 -11.00 -9.44 -14.32
C TRP A 255 -12.41 -9.79 -14.80
N SER A 256 -12.95 -8.98 -15.71
CA SER A 256 -14.27 -9.20 -16.32
C SER A 256 -14.17 -9.46 -17.83
N GLY A 257 -13.05 -9.97 -18.32
CA GLY A 257 -12.80 -10.26 -19.74
C GLY A 257 -12.23 -9.12 -20.57
N GLY A 258 -12.09 -7.92 -19.99
CA GLY A 258 -11.47 -6.77 -20.68
C GLY A 258 -10.96 -5.66 -19.77
N ALA A 259 -11.37 -5.65 -18.51
CA ALA A 259 -10.85 -4.74 -17.49
C ALA A 259 -10.99 -5.37 -16.10
N PHE A 260 -10.25 -4.84 -15.14
CA PHE A 260 -10.48 -5.13 -13.73
C PHE A 260 -11.58 -4.25 -13.17
N THR A 261 -12.47 -4.85 -12.37
CA THR A 261 -13.54 -4.14 -11.66
C THR A 261 -13.42 -4.40 -10.18
N GLN A 262 -13.73 -3.40 -9.35
CA GLN A 262 -13.73 -3.61 -7.90
C GLN A 262 -14.91 -4.51 -7.52
N VAL A 263 -14.62 -5.62 -6.87
CA VAL A 263 -15.60 -6.62 -6.42
C VAL A 263 -15.69 -6.74 -4.89
N GLY A 264 -14.74 -6.13 -4.16
CA GLY A 264 -14.69 -6.20 -2.71
C GLY A 264 -14.06 -4.97 -2.05
N GLY A 265 -14.39 -4.77 -0.77
CA GLY A 265 -13.91 -3.65 0.04
C GLY A 265 -14.55 -2.29 -0.32
N PRO A 266 -14.30 -1.23 0.48
CA PRO A 266 -14.86 0.10 0.21
C PRO A 266 -14.20 0.81 -0.98
N ALA A 267 -14.97 1.56 -1.77
CA ALA A 267 -14.46 2.27 -2.97
C ALA A 267 -13.73 3.60 -2.65
N ALA A 268 -13.97 4.17 -1.46
CA ALA A 268 -13.34 5.39 -0.98
C ALA A 268 -12.59 5.09 0.33
N LEU A 269 -11.49 5.80 0.58
CA LEU A 269 -10.95 5.84 1.94
C LEU A 269 -11.95 6.62 2.81
N PRO A 270 -12.14 6.23 4.07
CA PRO A 270 -13.02 6.98 4.95
C PRO A 270 -12.42 8.37 5.22
N ASP A 271 -13.29 9.34 5.53
CA ASP A 271 -12.86 10.71 5.79
C ASP A 271 -11.93 10.78 7.03
N PRO A 272 -10.96 11.72 7.01
CA PRO A 272 -10.15 12.05 8.18
C PRO A 272 -11.00 12.21 9.43
N PRO A 273 -10.50 11.84 10.62
CA PRO A 273 -11.14 12.28 11.84
C PRO A 273 -11.11 13.82 11.91
N VAL A 274 -12.28 14.45 11.99
CA VAL A 274 -12.37 15.89 12.28
C VAL A 274 -12.23 16.06 13.78
N VAL A 275 -11.36 16.96 14.23
CA VAL A 275 -11.13 17.16 15.67
C VAL A 275 -11.57 18.54 16.10
N ARG A 276 -12.24 18.60 17.25
CA ARG A 276 -12.55 19.85 17.95
C ARG A 276 -11.81 19.90 19.26
N VAL A 277 -11.08 20.98 19.50
CA VAL A 277 -10.40 21.24 20.77
C VAL A 277 -11.12 22.35 21.51
N THR A 278 -11.44 22.13 22.78
CA THR A 278 -12.01 23.16 23.66
C THR A 278 -11.19 23.26 24.94
N ALA A 279 -11.01 24.48 25.44
CA ALA A 279 -10.32 24.74 26.70
C ALA A 279 -11.22 25.57 27.63
N ARG A 280 -11.18 25.25 28.92
CA ARG A 280 -11.81 26.03 29.98
C ARG A 280 -10.87 26.12 31.17
N ALA A 281 -10.66 27.33 31.65
CA ALA A 281 -9.91 27.56 32.89
C ALA A 281 -10.83 28.00 34.02
N THR A 282 -10.52 27.57 35.23
CA THR A 282 -11.14 28.04 36.47
C THR A 282 -10.03 28.39 37.44
N MET A 283 -9.97 29.66 37.86
CA MET A 283 -8.93 30.19 38.75
C MET A 283 -9.58 30.77 40.00
N SER A 284 -8.92 30.60 41.13
CA SER A 284 -9.28 31.17 42.43
C SER A 284 -8.12 32.01 42.96
N PRO A 285 -8.38 33.12 43.68
CA PRO A 285 -7.32 33.90 44.31
C PRO A 285 -6.55 33.08 45.35
N THR A 286 -5.26 33.39 45.51
CA THR A 286 -4.39 32.84 46.55
C THR A 286 -3.46 33.92 47.09
N ASP A 287 -2.77 33.65 48.20
CA ASP A 287 -1.73 34.54 48.72
C ASP A 287 -0.61 34.75 47.69
N GLY A 288 -0.62 35.90 47.02
CA GLY A 288 0.39 36.26 46.01
C GLY A 288 0.08 35.84 44.57
N GLY A 289 -1.17 35.47 44.24
CA GLY A 289 -1.54 35.19 42.84
C GLY A 289 -2.87 34.46 42.68
N TYR A 290 -2.93 33.52 41.73
CA TYR A 290 -4.11 32.69 41.49
C TYR A 290 -3.71 31.22 41.31
N ALA A 291 -4.59 30.30 41.74
CA ALA A 291 -4.44 28.87 41.50
C ALA A 291 -5.73 28.28 40.96
N GLY A 292 -5.63 27.25 40.13
CA GLY A 292 -6.79 26.70 39.47
C GLY A 292 -6.50 25.53 38.56
N THR A 293 -7.44 25.27 37.65
CA THR A 293 -7.39 24.16 36.70
C THR A 293 -7.69 24.65 35.30
N LEU A 294 -6.87 24.22 34.34
CA LEU A 294 -7.13 24.31 32.91
C LEU A 294 -7.59 22.94 32.42
N THR A 295 -8.85 22.81 32.03
CA THR A 295 -9.42 21.59 31.45
C THR A 295 -9.49 21.75 29.93
N ILE A 296 -8.88 20.81 29.22
CA ILE A 296 -8.83 20.76 27.76
C ILE A 296 -9.52 19.49 27.32
N VAL A 297 -10.42 19.59 26.36
CA VAL A 297 -11.17 18.47 25.80
C VAL A 297 -10.90 18.41 24.30
N VAL A 298 -10.37 17.28 23.85
CA VAL A 298 -10.13 16.95 22.45
C VAL A 298 -11.21 15.97 22.02
N THR A 299 -12.14 16.41 21.18
CA THR A 299 -13.28 15.60 20.69
C THR A 299 -13.03 15.19 19.24
N ASN A 300 -13.16 13.91 18.94
CA ASN A 300 -13.30 13.45 17.57
C ASN A 300 -14.74 13.71 17.09
N THR A 301 -14.92 14.72 16.24
CA THR A 301 -16.21 15.12 15.67
C THR A 301 -16.50 14.49 14.32
N ALA A 302 -15.69 13.53 13.88
CA ALA A 302 -15.91 12.86 12.60
C ALA A 302 -17.25 12.12 12.59
N ALA A 303 -17.96 12.19 11.45
CA ALA A 303 -19.09 11.32 11.17
C ALA A 303 -18.62 9.91 10.74
N SER A 304 -17.35 9.77 10.33
CA SER A 304 -16.74 8.49 9.94
C SER A 304 -16.42 7.64 11.17
N GLN A 305 -16.33 6.31 10.98
CA GLN A 305 -16.06 5.36 12.07
C GLN A 305 -14.60 5.37 12.58
N ASN A 306 -13.78 6.33 12.16
CA ASN A 306 -12.33 6.31 12.39
C ASN A 306 -11.97 6.86 13.76
N PRO A 307 -11.36 6.05 14.65
CA PRO A 307 -10.81 6.55 15.90
C PRO A 307 -9.49 7.30 15.66
N ILE A 308 -9.17 8.27 16.53
CA ILE A 308 -7.84 8.88 16.61
C ILE A 308 -6.98 7.96 17.47
N GLY A 309 -6.09 7.19 16.86
CA GLY A 309 -5.25 6.22 17.57
C GLY A 309 -4.14 6.85 18.43
N TYR A 310 -3.75 8.08 18.11
CA TYR A 310 -2.72 8.83 18.83
C TYR A 310 -3.04 10.33 18.80
N ALA A 311 -3.07 10.96 19.97
CA ALA A 311 -3.26 12.40 20.11
C ALA A 311 -2.05 13.04 20.78
N ASN A 312 -1.52 14.12 20.20
CA ASN A 312 -0.45 14.90 20.81
C ASN A 312 -0.84 16.39 20.85
N LEU A 313 -1.03 16.89 22.06
CA LEU A 313 -1.52 18.21 22.36
C LEU A 313 -0.39 19.05 22.94
N LYS A 314 -0.06 20.14 22.25
CA LYS A 314 0.78 21.20 22.80
C LYS A 314 -0.10 22.27 23.41
N VAL A 315 0.23 22.60 24.65
CA VAL A 315 -0.41 23.64 25.45
C VAL A 315 0.62 24.73 25.69
N ALA A 316 0.52 25.82 24.93
CA ALA A 316 1.27 27.03 25.20
C ALA A 316 0.53 27.84 26.27
N LEU A 317 1.15 27.99 27.44
CA LEU A 317 0.59 28.75 28.55
C LEU A 317 1.07 30.21 28.49
N PRO A 318 0.24 31.17 28.92
CA PRO A 318 0.66 32.56 29.04
C PRO A 318 1.85 32.72 30.00
N ALA A 319 2.64 33.77 29.80
CA ALA A 319 3.74 34.10 30.70
C ALA A 319 3.25 34.28 32.15
N GLY A 320 4.02 33.76 33.11
CA GLY A 320 3.66 33.81 34.54
C GLY A 320 2.66 32.72 34.97
N VAL A 321 2.17 31.87 34.06
CA VAL A 321 1.39 30.66 34.39
C VAL A 321 2.31 29.45 34.45
N THR A 322 2.18 28.66 35.51
CA THR A 322 2.97 27.45 35.78
C THR A 322 2.05 26.28 36.05
N VAL A 323 2.39 25.09 35.55
CA VAL A 323 1.64 23.85 35.84
C VAL A 323 2.26 23.18 37.06
N ARG A 324 1.40 22.74 37.98
CA ARG A 324 1.76 22.04 39.22
C ARG A 324 1.59 20.53 39.07
N SER A 325 0.57 20.11 38.34
CA SER A 325 0.31 18.71 38.02
C SER A 325 -0.57 18.60 36.78
N ALA A 326 -0.58 17.41 36.19
CA ALA A 326 -1.40 17.09 35.02
C ALA A 326 -2.14 15.76 35.25
N SER A 327 -3.33 15.68 34.70
CA SER A 327 -4.15 14.47 34.64
C SER A 327 -4.61 14.23 33.19
N PRO A 328 -4.54 12.98 32.68
CA PRO A 328 -4.02 11.79 33.35
C PRO A 328 -2.51 11.87 33.68
N ALA A 329 -2.11 11.25 34.80
CA ALA A 329 -0.73 11.28 35.24
C ALA A 329 0.19 10.55 34.25
N GLY A 330 1.37 11.10 33.98
CA GLY A 330 2.36 10.52 33.06
C GLY A 330 2.10 10.79 31.58
N GLN A 331 0.94 11.37 31.20
CA GLN A 331 0.63 11.72 29.82
C GLN A 331 1.15 13.10 29.41
N CYS A 332 1.46 13.98 30.36
CA CYS A 332 1.88 15.35 30.09
C CYS A 332 3.26 15.67 30.67
N SER A 333 4.07 16.40 29.90
CA SER A 333 5.40 16.87 30.32
C SER A 333 5.71 18.27 29.76
N ALA A 334 6.61 18.99 30.43
CA ALA A 334 7.09 20.28 29.96
C ALA A 334 8.27 20.09 29.00
N ALA A 335 8.18 20.64 27.79
CA ALA A 335 9.27 20.69 26.81
C ALA A 335 9.11 21.89 25.88
N ASP A 336 10.24 22.48 25.44
CA ASP A 336 10.28 23.60 24.48
C ASP A 336 9.39 24.80 24.85
N GLY A 337 9.32 25.13 26.15
CA GLY A 337 8.51 26.25 26.64
C GLY A 337 6.99 26.02 26.58
N ALA A 338 6.54 24.79 26.34
CA ALA A 338 5.14 24.40 26.35
C ALA A 338 4.93 23.12 27.18
N TRP A 339 3.66 22.77 27.40
CA TRP A 339 3.28 21.46 27.91
C TRP A 339 2.84 20.56 26.76
N TRP A 340 3.40 19.38 26.69
CA TRP A 340 3.07 18.36 25.70
C TRP A 340 2.32 17.25 26.40
N CYS A 341 1.11 16.98 25.94
CA CYS A 341 0.27 15.90 26.43
C CYS A 341 0.06 14.89 25.31
N THR A 342 0.21 13.60 25.62
CA THR A 342 0.07 12.52 24.65
C THR A 342 -0.87 11.44 25.18
N ASP A 343 -1.76 10.94 24.32
CA ASP A 343 -2.49 9.70 24.55
C ASP A 343 -2.33 8.79 23.33
N ASP A 344 -1.65 7.67 23.55
CA ASP A 344 -1.36 6.61 22.59
C ASP A 344 -1.95 5.26 23.02
N THR A 345 -2.63 5.22 24.16
CA THR A 345 -3.19 3.99 24.75
C THR A 345 -4.71 3.96 24.65
N HIS A 346 -5.36 5.10 24.48
CA HIS A 346 -6.82 5.20 24.39
C HIS A 346 -7.24 5.90 23.10
N PRO A 347 -7.61 5.15 22.05
CA PRO A 347 -8.09 5.75 20.81
C PRO A 347 -9.35 6.60 21.03
N ILE A 348 -9.35 7.83 20.52
CA ILE A 348 -10.52 8.72 20.58
C ILE A 348 -11.48 8.34 19.45
N GLY A 349 -12.42 7.44 19.77
CA GLY A 349 -13.48 7.03 18.86
C GLY A 349 -14.37 8.18 18.36
N PRO A 350 -15.14 7.95 17.28
CA PRO A 350 -16.08 8.95 16.75
C PRO A 350 -17.07 9.42 17.82
N GLY A 351 -17.22 10.73 17.98
CA GLY A 351 -18.10 11.35 18.98
C GLY A 351 -17.58 11.27 20.43
N THR A 352 -16.43 10.63 20.67
CA THR A 352 -15.83 10.56 22.02
C THR A 352 -14.79 11.65 22.22
N SER A 353 -14.22 11.74 23.42
CA SER A 353 -13.25 12.78 23.76
C SER A 353 -12.16 12.28 24.69
N TRP A 354 -10.96 12.85 24.53
CA TRP A 354 -9.87 12.80 25.50
C TRP A 354 -9.83 14.10 26.29
N THR A 355 -9.68 13.99 27.61
CA THR A 355 -9.68 15.15 28.52
C THR A 355 -8.35 15.23 29.25
N VAL A 356 -7.71 16.39 29.13
CA VAL A 356 -6.50 16.76 29.86
C VAL A 356 -6.87 17.82 30.89
N THR A 357 -6.40 17.65 32.12
CA THR A 357 -6.54 18.68 33.16
C THR A 357 -5.17 19.06 33.69
N LEU A 358 -4.83 20.35 33.63
CA LEU A 358 -3.60 20.91 34.18
C LEU A 358 -3.96 21.73 35.42
N ALA A 359 -3.41 21.36 36.58
CA ALA A 359 -3.44 22.24 37.75
C ALA A 359 -2.43 23.37 37.53
N VAL A 360 -2.87 24.61 37.56
CA VAL A 360 -2.05 25.78 37.21
C VAL A 360 -2.01 26.81 38.33
N THR A 361 -0.91 27.53 38.42
CA THR A 361 -0.72 28.70 39.26
C THR A 361 -0.26 29.88 38.41
N SER A 362 -0.77 31.08 38.69
CA SER A 362 -0.39 32.31 38.01
C SER A 362 0.13 33.33 39.01
N THR A 363 1.29 33.93 38.70
CA THR A 363 1.86 35.06 39.44
C THR A 363 1.60 36.40 38.73
N ALA A 364 0.68 36.43 37.77
CA ALA A 364 0.42 37.62 36.97
C ALA A 364 -0.05 38.77 37.89
N PRO A 365 0.64 39.92 37.89
CA PRO A 365 0.22 41.07 38.68
C PRO A 365 -1.13 41.58 38.15
N HIS A 366 -2.03 41.96 39.06
CA HIS A 366 -3.34 42.52 38.73
C HIS A 366 -3.21 43.70 37.74
N GLN A 367 -3.52 43.49 36.46
CA GLN A 367 -4.01 44.57 35.62
C GLN A 367 -5.54 44.46 35.55
N PRO A 368 -6.30 45.39 36.16
CA PRO A 368 -7.75 45.29 36.26
C PRO A 368 -8.49 45.36 34.91
N ALA A 369 -7.79 45.74 33.83
CA ALA A 369 -8.36 45.93 32.51
C ALA A 369 -8.37 44.67 31.62
N ASP A 370 -7.51 43.67 31.90
CA ASP A 370 -7.45 42.43 31.10
C ASP A 370 -7.48 41.21 32.01
N ARG A 371 -8.70 40.79 32.37
CA ARG A 371 -8.96 39.63 33.25
C ARG A 371 -8.84 38.30 32.51
N THR A 372 -8.19 38.29 31.35
CA THR A 372 -8.04 37.15 30.47
C THR A 372 -6.58 37.02 30.03
N LEU A 373 -5.95 35.88 30.32
CA LEU A 373 -4.62 35.58 29.81
C LEU A 373 -4.74 34.69 28.56
N PRO A 374 -4.26 35.12 27.38
CA PRO A 374 -4.37 34.34 26.16
C PRO A 374 -3.36 33.19 26.16
N GLY A 375 -3.77 32.04 25.64
CA GLY A 375 -2.90 30.91 25.34
C GLY A 375 -3.29 30.26 24.02
N THR A 376 -2.47 29.31 23.57
CA THR A 376 -2.69 28.60 22.32
C THR A 376 -2.66 27.09 22.55
N LEU A 377 -3.64 26.40 21.98
CA LEU A 377 -3.63 24.95 21.87
C LEU A 377 -3.30 24.57 20.43
N THR A 378 -2.29 23.72 20.26
CA THR A 378 -1.98 23.14 18.97
C THR A 378 -2.09 21.64 19.11
N LEU A 379 -3.07 21.05 18.42
CA LEU A 379 -3.11 19.60 18.28
C LEU A 379 -2.21 19.22 17.12
N TYR A 380 -1.16 18.47 17.42
CA TYR A 380 -0.37 17.81 16.42
C TYR A 380 -0.97 16.43 16.20
N PRO A 381 -1.50 16.13 15.00
CA PRO A 381 -1.41 14.76 14.57
C PRO A 381 0.09 14.41 14.55
N VAL A 382 0.46 13.20 14.95
CA VAL A 382 1.83 12.67 15.21
C VAL A 382 2.91 12.96 14.13
N PRO A 383 4.19 12.61 14.31
CA PRO A 383 5.27 13.58 14.50
C PRO A 383 5.39 14.68 13.40
N SER A 384 5.82 15.85 13.88
CA SER A 384 5.83 17.22 13.34
C SER A 384 6.47 17.50 11.97
N SER A 385 6.92 16.52 11.19
CA SER A 385 7.74 16.76 10.00
C SER A 385 7.00 16.90 8.66
N PHE A 386 5.70 16.62 8.56
CA PHE A 386 5.03 16.55 7.24
C PHE A 386 3.61 17.14 7.11
N CYS A 387 3.10 17.92 8.07
CA CYS A 387 1.74 18.47 7.97
C CYS A 387 1.67 19.89 7.37
N ARG A 388 0.93 20.02 6.26
CA ARG A 388 0.28 21.28 5.85
C ARG A 388 -1.19 21.00 5.56
N GLY A 389 -1.97 20.91 6.63
CA GLY A 389 -3.42 20.86 6.66
C GLY A 389 -3.83 21.27 8.07
N ASP A 390 -4.72 22.27 8.18
CA ASP A 390 -4.99 23.11 9.35
C ASP A 390 -4.62 22.50 10.71
N THR A 391 -3.35 22.66 11.11
CA THR A 391 -2.98 22.74 12.53
C THR A 391 -3.58 24.06 13.02
N GLY A 392 -4.88 24.04 13.28
CA GLY A 392 -5.59 25.18 13.81
C GLY A 392 -5.09 25.44 15.21
N ASP A 393 -4.18 26.40 15.35
CA ASP A 393 -3.92 27.04 16.64
C ASP A 393 -5.27 27.50 17.18
N THR A 394 -5.78 26.80 18.17
CA THR A 394 -7.05 27.13 18.79
C THR A 394 -6.74 28.07 19.94
N PRO A 395 -7.02 29.37 19.82
CA PRO A 395 -6.79 30.30 20.91
C PRO A 395 -7.70 29.96 22.07
N TYR A 396 -7.19 30.10 23.29
CA TYR A 396 -7.99 30.06 24.50
C TYR A 396 -7.62 31.21 25.42
N SER A 397 -8.49 31.52 26.37
CA SER A 397 -8.24 32.53 27.38
C SER A 397 -8.47 31.96 28.79
N ILE A 398 -7.56 32.25 29.71
CA ILE A 398 -7.72 31.95 31.12
C ILE A 398 -8.36 33.16 31.80
N THR A 399 -9.60 33.03 32.27
CA THR A 399 -10.28 34.09 32.99
C THR A 399 -9.89 34.08 34.47
N LEU A 400 -9.40 35.22 34.96
CA LEU A 400 -9.09 35.42 36.37
C LEU A 400 -10.35 35.88 37.13
N PRO A 401 -10.56 35.44 38.38
CA PRO A 401 -11.70 35.85 39.18
C PRO A 401 -11.68 37.35 39.46
N ALA A 402 -12.85 37.92 39.80
CA ALA A 402 -12.95 39.32 40.18
C ALA A 402 -12.12 39.57 41.45
N ALA A 403 -11.38 40.68 41.48
CA ALA A 403 -10.82 41.18 42.73
C ALA A 403 -11.98 41.76 43.56
N ASP A 404 -12.18 41.22 44.76
CA ASP A 404 -13.09 41.76 45.76
C ASP A 404 -12.51 43.01 46.43
#